data_AF-A0A8T4E9U1-F1
#
_entry.id   AF-A0A8T4E9U1-F1
#
_cell.length_a   1.000
_cell.length_b   1.000
_cell.length_c   1.000
_cell.angle_alpha   90.00
_cell.angle_beta   90.00
_cell.angle_gamma   90.00
#
_symmetry.space_group_name_H-M   'P 1'
#
loop_
_entity.id
_entity.type
_entity.pdbx_description
1 polymer ?
#
loop_
_entity_poly.entity_id
_entity_poly.type
_entity_poly.pdbx_seq_one_letter_code
_entity_poly.pdbx_strand_id
1 'polypeptide(L)'
;MGDNPEARRTNNDEGIIVQASLDILRKAAGKVLFEFNEMLVSFDGEEKSIEEEIGIGDTILFEEDISPCPAQIAVTKITEELWYIISTSEIPQGGYPSGRDAMRAAQAEEKRIQLFKDFLQKTAGVKKVEDVRNWQPDMRAEAADVLDIINTASRKWAH
;
A
#
# COMPACT_ATOMS: atom_id res chain seq x y z
N MET A 1 -4.23 37.16 15.75
CA MET A 1 -3.28 36.17 16.31
C MET A 1 -4.00 34.84 16.27
N GLY A 2 -3.72 33.89 15.41
CA GLY A 2 -2.86 33.77 14.25
C GLY A 2 -3.26 32.38 13.74
N ASP A 3 -3.99 32.34 12.63
CA ASP A 3 -4.22 31.07 11.94
C ASP A 3 -2.85 30.47 11.69
N ASN A 4 -2.57 29.32 12.30
CA ASN A 4 -1.41 28.53 11.96
C ASN A 4 -1.88 27.49 10.95
N PRO A 5 -1.74 27.75 9.63
CA PRO A 5 -1.85 26.72 8.63
C PRO A 5 -0.57 25.90 8.75
N GLU A 6 -0.46 25.09 9.80
CA GLU A 6 0.24 23.83 9.61
C GLU A 6 -0.59 23.07 8.60
N ALA A 7 -0.28 23.37 7.33
CA ALA A 7 -0.54 22.53 6.20
C ALA A 7 -0.44 21.11 6.71
N ARG A 8 -1.59 20.43 6.71
CA ARG A 8 -1.70 19.00 6.92
C ARG A 8 -0.51 18.40 6.19
N ARG A 9 0.56 18.08 6.90
CA ARG A 9 1.68 17.34 6.34
C ARG A 9 1.04 16.01 6.06
N THR A 10 0.63 15.84 4.82
CA THR A 10 0.14 14.58 4.28
C THR A 10 1.25 13.60 4.59
N ASN A 11 1.00 12.73 5.57
CA ASN A 11 1.96 11.74 6.03
C ASN A 11 1.98 10.63 4.97
N ASN A 12 2.48 10.95 3.78
CA ASN A 12 2.63 10.04 2.64
C ASN A 12 3.86 9.18 2.83
N ASP A 13 4.11 8.79 4.06
CA ASP A 13 5.39 8.32 4.54
C ASP A 13 5.46 6.78 4.51
N GLU A 14 4.33 6.12 4.24
CA GLU A 14 4.23 4.68 4.31
C GLU A 14 4.02 4.10 2.92
N GLY A 15 4.79 3.07 2.58
CA GLY A 15 4.68 2.35 1.32
C GLY A 15 5.79 2.62 0.31
N ILE A 16 5.59 2.08 -0.89
CA ILE A 16 6.54 2.12 -2.00
C ILE A 16 5.85 2.39 -3.32
N ILE A 17 6.61 2.95 -4.25
CA ILE A 17 6.25 3.09 -5.65
C ILE A 17 7.02 2.05 -6.46
N VAL A 18 6.29 1.29 -7.27
CA VAL A 18 6.89 0.21 -8.07
C VAL A 18 6.41 0.23 -9.51
N GLN A 19 7.32 -0.09 -10.44
CA GLN A 19 6.98 -0.32 -11.84
C GLN A 19 7.09 -1.81 -12.16
N ALA A 20 5.97 -2.53 -12.10
CA ALA A 20 5.93 -3.98 -12.26
C ALA A 20 4.58 -4.44 -12.82
N SER A 21 4.56 -5.64 -13.40
CA SER A 21 3.30 -6.28 -13.78
C SER A 21 2.57 -6.81 -12.55
N LEU A 22 1.24 -6.89 -12.64
CA LEU A 22 0.42 -7.43 -11.56
C LEU A 22 0.83 -8.85 -11.15
N ASP A 23 1.20 -9.70 -12.10
CA ASP A 23 1.67 -11.07 -11.80
C ASP A 23 2.93 -11.09 -10.92
N ILE A 24 3.82 -10.10 -11.05
CA ILE A 24 4.98 -9.97 -10.17
C ILE A 24 4.54 -9.54 -8.77
N LEU A 25 3.57 -8.63 -8.68
CA LEU A 25 3.03 -8.16 -7.40
C LEU A 25 2.30 -9.27 -6.65
N ARG A 26 1.51 -10.10 -7.33
CA ARG A 26 0.89 -11.31 -6.77
C ARG A 26 1.92 -12.29 -6.22
N LYS A 27 2.99 -12.54 -6.98
CA LYS A 27 4.10 -13.39 -6.52
C LYS A 27 4.81 -12.81 -5.30
N ALA A 28 4.96 -11.48 -5.24
CA ALA A 28 5.54 -10.80 -4.09
C ALA A 28 4.64 -10.89 -2.86
N ALA A 29 3.32 -10.73 -3.02
CA ALA A 29 2.33 -10.93 -1.96
C ALA A 29 2.43 -12.34 -1.38
N GLY A 30 2.49 -13.37 -2.23
CA GLY A 30 2.68 -14.76 -1.79
C GLY A 30 4.05 -15.11 -1.21
N LYS A 31 4.98 -14.16 -1.12
CA LYS A 31 6.21 -14.30 -0.32
C LYS A 31 6.09 -13.73 1.08
N VAL A 32 5.15 -12.80 1.30
CA VAL A 32 5.05 -12.06 2.57
C VAL A 32 3.77 -12.38 3.33
N LEU A 33 2.72 -12.86 2.65
CA LEU A 33 1.46 -13.27 3.24
C LEU A 33 1.34 -14.81 3.22
N PHE A 34 0.73 -15.34 4.27
CA PHE A 34 0.34 -16.74 4.37
C PHE A 34 -1.14 -16.89 4.01
N GLU A 35 -1.47 -17.81 3.09
CA GLU A 35 -2.86 -18.15 2.69
C GLU A 35 -3.78 -16.93 2.58
N PHE A 36 -3.70 -16.18 1.48
CA PHE A 36 -4.39 -14.90 1.30
C PHE A 36 -5.45 -14.95 0.19
N ASN A 37 -6.43 -14.06 0.30
CA ASN A 37 -7.43 -13.77 -0.71
C ASN A 37 -7.08 -12.49 -1.48
N GLU A 38 -7.52 -12.40 -2.73
CA GLU A 38 -7.40 -11.20 -3.57
C GLU A 38 -8.77 -10.55 -3.73
N MET A 39 -8.86 -9.24 -3.50
CA MET A 39 -10.06 -8.45 -3.73
C MET A 39 -9.71 -7.20 -4.53
N LEU A 40 -10.60 -6.79 -5.44
CA LEU A 40 -10.48 -5.51 -6.13
C LEU A 40 -11.39 -4.50 -5.43
N VAL A 41 -10.85 -3.35 -5.07
CA VAL A 41 -11.57 -2.26 -4.44
C VAL A 41 -11.43 -1.03 -5.32
N SER A 42 -12.55 -0.46 -5.73
CA SER A 42 -12.58 0.74 -6.56
C SER A 42 -11.98 1.94 -5.82
N PHE A 43 -11.64 2.98 -6.58
CA PHE A 43 -11.26 4.27 -6.00
C PHE A 43 -12.30 4.79 -4.99
N ASP A 44 -13.59 4.62 -5.30
CA ASP A 44 -14.71 5.03 -4.44
C ASP A 44 -14.96 4.09 -3.25
N GLY A 45 -14.28 2.94 -3.20
CA GLY A 45 -14.38 1.98 -2.11
C GLY A 45 -15.38 0.86 -2.30
N GLU A 46 -15.90 0.69 -3.51
CA GLU A 46 -16.77 -0.44 -3.85
C GLU A 46 -15.93 -1.68 -4.16
N GLU A 47 -16.33 -2.83 -3.61
CA GLU A 47 -15.74 -4.12 -3.96
C GLU A 47 -16.19 -4.53 -5.37
N LYS A 48 -15.21 -4.95 -6.16
CA LYS A 48 -15.36 -5.41 -7.54
C LYS A 48 -14.82 -6.83 -7.69
N SER A 49 -15.23 -7.50 -8.75
CA SER A 49 -14.64 -8.79 -9.14
C SER A 49 -13.20 -8.59 -9.58
N ILE A 50 -12.30 -9.53 -9.23
CA ILE A 50 -10.87 -9.45 -9.62
C ILE A 50 -10.66 -9.61 -11.15
N GLU A 51 -11.67 -10.12 -11.85
CA GLU A 51 -11.70 -10.27 -13.31
C GLU A 51 -12.07 -8.95 -14.04
N GLU A 52 -12.53 -7.93 -13.31
CA GLU A 52 -12.83 -6.62 -13.89
C GLU A 52 -11.56 -5.85 -14.24
N GLU A 53 -11.71 -4.87 -15.14
CA GLU A 53 -10.59 -4.01 -15.52
C GLU A 53 -10.15 -3.13 -14.35
N ILE A 54 -8.85 -3.18 -14.04
CA ILE A 54 -8.26 -2.39 -12.95
C ILE A 54 -7.98 -0.98 -13.46
N GLY A 55 -8.82 -0.04 -13.04
CA GLY A 55 -8.69 1.38 -13.34
C GLY A 55 -7.56 2.06 -12.56
N ILE A 56 -7.16 3.24 -13.00
CA ILE A 56 -6.30 4.13 -12.20
C ILE A 56 -7.07 4.52 -10.93
N GLY A 57 -6.42 4.44 -9.77
CA GLY A 57 -7.02 4.67 -8.45
C GLY A 57 -7.60 3.40 -7.81
N ASP A 58 -7.89 2.36 -8.58
CA ASP A 58 -8.36 1.08 -8.03
C ASP A 58 -7.22 0.38 -7.26
N THR A 59 -7.60 -0.34 -6.22
CA THR A 59 -6.68 -1.04 -5.31
C THR A 59 -6.97 -2.53 -5.31
N ILE A 60 -5.91 -3.32 -5.47
CA ILE A 60 -5.96 -4.76 -5.22
C ILE A 60 -5.51 -5.00 -3.78
N LEU A 61 -6.40 -5.56 -2.98
CA LEU A 61 -6.15 -5.90 -1.59
C LEU A 61 -5.82 -7.40 -1.51
N PHE A 62 -4.63 -7.69 -1.01
CA PHE A 62 -4.21 -9.03 -0.62
C PHE A 62 -4.35 -9.15 0.89
N GLU A 63 -5.22 -10.03 1.38
CA GLU A 63 -5.54 -10.17 2.80
C GLU A 63 -5.38 -11.63 3.26
N GLU A 64 -4.65 -11.86 4.35
CA GLU A 64 -4.50 -13.20 4.95
C GLU A 64 -5.84 -13.76 5.46
N ASP A 65 -6.07 -15.05 5.27
CA ASP A 65 -7.18 -15.79 5.87
C ASP A 65 -6.82 -16.23 7.32
N ILE A 66 -6.44 -15.25 8.14
CA ILE A 66 -6.04 -15.44 9.53
C ILE A 66 -6.80 -14.45 10.41
N SER A 67 -7.38 -14.96 11.50
CA SER A 67 -8.06 -14.15 12.52
C SER A 67 -7.43 -14.36 13.90
N PRO A 68 -7.41 -13.32 14.78
CA PRO A 68 -7.81 -11.94 14.52
C PRO A 68 -6.66 -11.10 13.91
N CYS A 69 -7.01 -10.00 13.22
CA CYS A 69 -6.08 -9.00 12.65
C CYS A 69 -5.26 -9.52 11.44
N PRO A 70 -5.90 -9.76 10.29
CA PRO A 70 -5.21 -10.24 9.11
C PRO A 70 -4.18 -9.22 8.61
N ALA A 71 -3.03 -9.72 8.15
CA ALA A 71 -2.08 -8.90 7.44
C ALA A 71 -2.62 -8.58 6.04
N GLN A 72 -2.41 -7.34 5.61
CA GLN A 72 -2.85 -6.85 4.32
C GLN A 72 -1.70 -6.23 3.53
N ILE A 73 -1.72 -6.42 2.21
CA ILE A 73 -0.96 -5.63 1.24
C ILE A 73 -1.96 -4.98 0.29
N ALA A 74 -2.03 -3.65 0.31
CA ALA A 74 -2.84 -2.88 -0.61
C ALA A 74 -1.97 -2.37 -1.76
N VAL A 75 -2.38 -2.67 -3.00
CA VAL A 75 -1.67 -2.31 -4.23
C VAL A 75 -2.57 -1.44 -5.09
N THR A 76 -2.35 -0.13 -5.06
CA THR A 76 -3.15 0.87 -5.78
C THR A 76 -2.51 1.23 -7.11
N LYS A 77 -3.29 1.18 -8.19
CA LYS A 77 -2.82 1.58 -9.52
C LYS A 77 -2.74 3.10 -9.61
N ILE A 78 -1.58 3.62 -9.94
CA ILE A 78 -1.34 5.07 -10.05
C ILE A 78 -1.32 5.50 -11.52
N THR A 79 -0.67 4.70 -12.36
CA THR A 79 -0.63 4.89 -13.81
C THR A 79 -0.74 3.52 -14.50
N GLU A 80 -0.61 3.47 -15.83
CA GLU A 80 -0.61 2.18 -16.56
C GLU A 80 0.49 1.21 -16.07
N GLU A 81 1.63 1.73 -15.63
CA GLU A 81 2.80 0.93 -15.26
C GLU A 81 3.24 1.11 -13.80
N LEU A 82 2.69 2.08 -13.06
CA LEU A 82 3.09 2.39 -11.68
C LEU A 82 2.03 2.00 -10.66
N TRP A 83 2.52 1.46 -9.55
CA TRP A 83 1.71 1.04 -8.42
C TRP A 83 2.24 1.65 -7.13
N TYR A 84 1.31 2.04 -6.26
CA TYR A 84 1.57 2.39 -4.87
C TYR A 84 1.24 1.18 -4.02
N ILE A 85 2.15 0.80 -3.12
CA ILE A 85 1.99 -0.38 -2.28
C ILE A 85 2.18 0.02 -0.83
N ILE A 86 1.22 -0.35 0.01
CA ILE A 86 1.29 -0.20 1.46
C ILE A 86 1.04 -1.55 2.13
N SER A 87 1.79 -1.81 3.20
CA SER A 87 1.56 -2.96 4.09
C SER A 87 0.83 -2.45 5.32
N THR A 88 -0.25 -3.12 5.70
CA THR A 88 -1.07 -2.75 6.84
C THR A 88 -1.59 -4.00 7.55
N SER A 89 -2.26 -3.84 8.68
CA SER A 89 -2.98 -4.88 9.38
C SER A 89 -4.18 -4.29 10.10
N GLU A 90 -5.26 -5.05 10.18
CA GLU A 90 -6.45 -4.58 10.89
C GLU A 90 -6.12 -4.38 12.38
N ILE A 91 -6.43 -3.20 12.92
CA ILE A 91 -6.22 -2.91 14.33
C ILE A 91 -7.28 -3.67 15.13
N PRO A 92 -6.91 -4.37 16.23
CA PRO A 92 -7.88 -5.07 17.06
C PRO A 92 -9.02 -4.16 17.53
N GLN A 93 -10.24 -4.68 17.58
CA GLN A 93 -11.39 -3.95 18.12
C GLN A 93 -11.14 -3.60 19.60
N GLY A 94 -10.87 -2.32 19.89
CA GLY A 94 -10.43 -1.84 21.21
C GLY A 94 -8.98 -1.34 21.27
N GLY A 95 -8.25 -1.42 20.16
CA GLY A 95 -6.86 -0.98 20.03
C GLY A 95 -5.86 -2.00 20.56
N TYR A 96 -4.57 -1.67 20.42
CA TYR A 96 -3.51 -2.50 20.97
C TYR A 96 -3.54 -2.49 22.52
N PRO A 97 -3.45 -3.66 23.19
CA PRO A 97 -3.47 -3.75 24.64
C PRO A 97 -2.34 -2.98 25.33
N SER A 98 -1.22 -2.76 24.63
CA SER A 98 -0.08 -2.00 25.12
C SER A 98 0.69 -1.32 23.98
N GLY A 99 1.49 -0.31 24.31
CA GLY A 99 2.41 0.31 23.34
C GLY A 99 3.47 -0.68 22.81
N ARG A 100 3.78 -1.74 23.56
CA ARG A 100 4.68 -2.81 23.09
C ARG A 100 4.05 -3.64 21.98
N ASP A 101 2.74 -3.89 22.07
CA ASP A 101 2.02 -4.65 21.05
C ASP A 101 1.83 -3.80 19.79
N ALA A 102 1.54 -2.50 19.93
CA ALA A 102 1.54 -1.56 18.82
C ALA A 102 2.90 -1.49 18.11
N MET A 103 4.01 -1.40 18.87
CA MET A 103 5.36 -1.42 18.29
C MET A 103 5.68 -2.72 17.56
N ARG A 104 5.21 -3.87 18.07
CA ARG A 104 5.41 -5.16 17.41
C ARG A 104 4.65 -5.25 16.09
N ALA A 105 3.42 -4.74 16.04
CA ALA A 105 2.63 -4.69 14.81
C ALA A 105 3.32 -3.81 13.75
N ALA A 106 3.73 -2.59 14.13
CA ALA A 106 4.46 -1.69 13.25
C ALA A 106 5.77 -2.31 12.72
N GLN A 107 6.54 -3.00 13.58
CA GLN A 107 7.74 -3.73 13.16
C GLN A 107 7.44 -4.89 12.20
N ALA A 108 6.32 -5.57 12.38
CA ALA A 108 5.90 -6.65 11.50
C ALA A 108 5.50 -6.12 10.10
N GLU A 109 4.82 -4.97 10.05
CA GLU A 109 4.48 -4.26 8.80
C GLU A 109 5.74 -3.78 8.07
N GLU A 110 6.67 -3.13 8.79
CA GLU A 110 7.95 -2.68 8.22
C GLU A 110 8.76 -3.87 7.66
N LYS A 111 8.77 -4.99 8.37
CA LYS A 111 9.43 -6.21 7.90
C LYS A 111 8.75 -6.80 6.66
N ARG A 112 7.41 -6.81 6.61
CA ARG A 112 6.65 -7.28 5.44
C ARG A 112 6.97 -6.44 4.21
N ILE A 113 6.90 -5.11 4.31
CA ILE A 113 7.21 -4.24 3.17
C ILE A 113 8.67 -4.38 2.75
N GLN A 114 9.61 -4.58 3.68
CA GLN A 114 11.01 -4.82 3.35
C GLN A 114 11.22 -6.15 2.61
N LEU A 115 10.55 -7.23 3.03
CA LEU A 115 10.59 -8.52 2.33
C LEU A 115 9.97 -8.41 0.93
N PHE A 116 8.89 -7.64 0.80
CA PHE A 116 8.24 -7.37 -0.48
C PHE A 116 9.20 -6.64 -1.43
N LYS A 117 9.82 -5.55 -0.97
CA LYS A 117 10.86 -4.81 -1.70
C LYS A 117 12.01 -5.72 -2.13
N ASP A 118 12.54 -6.51 -1.20
CA ASP A 118 13.66 -7.42 -1.43
C ASP A 118 13.33 -8.44 -2.53
N PHE A 119 12.12 -9.01 -2.50
CA PHE A 119 11.68 -9.91 -3.56
C PHE A 119 11.62 -9.20 -4.91
N LEU A 120 10.99 -8.02 -4.97
CA LEU A 120 10.87 -7.26 -6.22
C LEU A 120 12.25 -6.92 -6.82
N GLN A 121 13.16 -6.38 -6.01
CA GLN A 121 14.47 -5.94 -6.48
C GLN A 121 15.41 -7.11 -6.78
N LYS A 122 15.57 -8.04 -5.83
CA LYS A 122 16.63 -9.07 -5.89
C LYS A 122 16.20 -10.31 -6.66
N THR A 123 14.92 -10.66 -6.62
CA THR A 123 14.42 -11.91 -7.23
C THR A 123 13.70 -11.65 -8.54
N ALA A 124 12.78 -10.70 -8.57
CA ALA A 124 12.02 -10.38 -9.78
C ALA A 124 12.75 -9.42 -10.73
N GLY A 125 13.82 -8.76 -10.27
CA GLY A 125 14.62 -7.84 -11.08
C GLY A 125 13.91 -6.53 -11.43
N VAL A 126 12.93 -6.12 -10.61
CA VAL A 126 12.21 -4.85 -10.79
C VAL A 126 13.17 -3.70 -10.53
N LYS A 127 13.34 -2.83 -11.53
CA LYS A 127 14.32 -1.73 -11.48
C LYS A 127 13.83 -0.54 -10.66
N LYS A 128 12.54 -0.20 -10.77
CA LYS A 128 11.93 0.94 -10.07
C LYS A 128 11.16 0.42 -8.87
N VAL A 129 11.81 0.49 -7.70
CA VAL A 129 11.24 0.20 -6.38
C VAL A 129 11.76 1.28 -5.46
N GLU A 130 10.92 2.27 -5.15
CA GLU A 130 11.31 3.47 -4.43
C GLU A 130 10.39 3.72 -3.24
N ASP A 131 10.94 4.21 -2.13
CA ASP A 131 10.14 4.69 -1.01
C ASP A 131 9.33 5.90 -1.43
N VAL A 132 8.04 5.91 -1.10
CA VAL A 132 7.13 7.01 -1.47
C VAL A 132 7.62 8.37 -0.95
N ARG A 133 8.30 8.40 0.22
CA ARG A 133 8.93 9.60 0.81
C ARG A 133 10.02 10.22 -0.07
N ASN A 134 10.72 9.37 -0.83
CA ASN A 134 11.86 9.77 -1.65
C ASN A 134 11.48 9.89 -3.13
N TRP A 135 10.26 9.47 -3.48
CA TRP A 135 9.78 9.45 -4.85
C TRP A 135 9.28 10.83 -5.28
N GLN A 136 9.56 11.20 -6.53
CA GLN A 136 9.01 12.40 -7.16
C GLN A 136 8.35 12.04 -8.49
N PRO A 137 7.16 12.60 -8.81
CA PRO A 137 6.54 12.40 -10.11
C PRO A 137 7.41 12.98 -11.23
N ASP A 138 7.70 12.15 -12.23
CA ASP A 138 8.47 12.56 -13.40
C ASP A 138 7.70 13.60 -14.25
N MET A 139 6.36 13.56 -14.23
CA MET A 139 5.49 14.41 -15.04
C MET A 139 4.74 15.43 -14.19
N ARG A 140 5.06 16.73 -14.39
CA ARG A 140 4.42 17.83 -13.64
C ARG A 140 2.92 17.97 -13.85
N ALA A 141 2.41 17.57 -15.02
CA ALA A 141 0.99 17.70 -15.36
C ALA A 141 0.13 16.67 -14.62
N GLU A 142 0.64 15.46 -14.42
CA GLU A 142 -0.06 14.34 -13.75
C GLU A 142 0.33 14.20 -12.27
N ALA A 143 1.33 14.98 -11.83
CA ALA A 143 1.82 14.95 -10.46
C ALA A 143 0.71 15.19 -9.42
N ALA A 144 -0.24 16.09 -9.70
CA ALA A 144 -1.33 16.39 -8.78
C ALA A 144 -2.25 15.19 -8.60
N ASP A 145 -2.68 14.57 -9.71
CA ASP A 145 -3.61 13.43 -9.70
C ASP A 145 -2.96 12.19 -9.08
N VAL A 146 -1.70 11.92 -9.42
CA VAL A 146 -0.91 10.83 -8.82
C VAL A 146 -0.78 11.01 -7.31
N LEU A 147 -0.42 12.21 -6.85
CA LEU A 147 -0.30 12.48 -5.43
C LEU A 147 -1.64 12.38 -4.72
N ASP A 148 -2.75 12.77 -5.36
CA ASP A 148 -4.09 12.64 -4.79
C ASP A 148 -4.53 11.18 -4.64
N ILE A 149 -4.20 10.32 -5.61
CA ILE A 149 -4.40 8.87 -5.52
C ILE A 149 -3.61 8.29 -4.35
N ILE A 150 -2.32 8.61 -4.23
CA ILE A 150 -1.47 8.14 -3.13
C ILE A 150 -2.03 8.62 -1.78
N ASN A 151 -2.42 9.88 -1.68
CA ASN A 151 -3.01 10.44 -0.46
C ASN A 151 -4.30 9.70 -0.06
N THR A 152 -5.16 9.44 -1.03
CA THR A 152 -6.45 8.78 -0.82
C THR A 152 -6.24 7.33 -0.39
N ALA A 153 -5.37 6.59 -1.09
CA ALA A 153 -5.01 5.23 -0.73
C ALA A 153 -4.35 5.16 0.65
N SER A 154 -3.38 6.03 0.93
CA SER A 154 -2.70 6.08 2.24
C SER A 154 -3.70 6.32 3.36
N ARG A 155 -4.65 7.27 3.23
CA ARG A 155 -5.68 7.49 4.27
C ARG A 155 -6.63 6.32 4.46
N LYS A 156 -6.88 5.56 3.40
CA LYS A 156 -7.80 4.42 3.43
C LYS A 156 -7.17 3.20 4.10
N TRP A 157 -5.87 2.99 3.90
CA TRP A 157 -5.18 1.75 4.25
C TRP A 157 -4.14 1.89 5.37
N ALA A 158 -3.63 3.09 5.65
CA ALA A 158 -2.78 3.34 6.82
C ALA A 158 -3.68 3.48 8.05
N HIS A 159 -3.68 2.44 8.89
CA HIS A 159 -4.50 2.35 10.11
C HIS A 159 -3.69 2.66 11.36
#